data_AF-A0A1S1K3M0-F1
#
_entry.id   AF-A0A1S1K3M0-F1
#
_cell.length_a   1.000
_cell.length_b   1.000
_cell.length_c   1.000
_cell.angle_alpha   90.00
_cell.angle_beta   90.00
_cell.angle_gamma   90.00
#
_symmetry.space_group_name_H-M   'P 1'
#
loop_
_entity.id
_entity.type
_entity.pdbx_description
1 polymer ?
#
loop_
_entity_poly.entity_id
_entity_poly.type
_entity_poly.pdbx_seq_one_letter_code
_entity_poly.pdbx_strand_id
1 'polypeptide(L)'
;MIQDDFFVESADSGPWGTPTVDLRVDLLDRLRAGPVSGYDDLDVAIALTGLVWDELKACGTDGATRLDDKQIALAQRALKATLHRIDIELDFPWRDFESFKTHWIKNDCSGSWQARRVLLEEFFGPVQQKLDKLEEAQFRAVNAEAVSPHTKTGWPKVDTELTELRRRFRTAATTQDYRDTGNRAVAVLEAISRTVYDPAVHVREGETELSPDKTKLRIGRYVEDSLAGKDNEAIRGVVVKTIELAHSVKHSTQPTRREAGIAADSVIMLANILRRADQAF
;
A
#
# COMPACT_ATOMS: atom_id res chain seq x y z
N MET A 1 -9.98 3.84 -3.06
CA MET A 1 -11.28 4.33 -3.57
C MET A 1 -12.25 3.17 -3.61
N ILE A 2 -13.56 3.37 -3.41
CA ILE A 2 -14.59 2.31 -3.55
C ILE A 2 -15.61 2.65 -4.64
N GLN A 3 -16.40 1.67 -5.10
CA GLN A 3 -17.36 1.86 -6.19
C GLN A 3 -18.33 3.02 -5.95
N ASP A 4 -18.81 3.18 -4.72
CA ASP A 4 -19.79 4.23 -4.39
C ASP A 4 -19.19 5.65 -4.45
N ASP A 5 -17.87 5.81 -4.44
CA ASP A 5 -17.20 7.12 -4.61
C ASP A 5 -17.41 7.72 -6.02
N PHE A 6 -17.84 6.89 -6.99
CA PHE A 6 -18.24 7.33 -8.34
C PHE A 6 -19.63 7.93 -8.39
N PHE A 7 -20.38 7.89 -7.29
CA PHE A 7 -21.74 8.39 -7.22
C PHE A 7 -21.86 9.54 -6.21
N VAL A 8 -22.86 10.38 -6.41
CA VAL A 8 -23.27 11.43 -5.47
C VAL A 8 -24.78 11.33 -5.27
N GLU A 9 -25.28 11.73 -4.10
CA GLU A 9 -26.72 11.83 -3.89
C GLU A 9 -27.32 12.83 -4.89
N SER A 10 -28.38 12.42 -5.61
CA SER A 10 -29.07 13.29 -6.54
C SER A 10 -29.74 14.43 -5.78
N ALA A 11 -29.61 15.66 -6.28
CA ALA A 11 -30.27 16.84 -5.71
C ALA A 11 -31.81 16.82 -5.87
N ASP A 12 -32.32 15.98 -6.76
CA ASP A 12 -33.73 15.88 -7.15
C ASP A 12 -34.50 14.75 -6.43
N SER A 13 -34.15 14.42 -5.18
CA SER A 13 -34.99 13.54 -4.38
C SER A 13 -36.28 14.27 -4.00
N GLY A 14 -37.40 13.95 -4.64
CA GLY A 14 -38.72 14.50 -4.29
C GLY A 14 -39.07 14.25 -2.81
N PRO A 15 -40.08 14.95 -2.24
CA PRO A 15 -40.35 14.99 -0.78
C PRO A 15 -40.63 13.64 -0.09
N TRP A 16 -40.83 12.57 -0.87
CA TRP A 16 -41.11 11.20 -0.41
C TRP A 16 -40.32 10.14 -1.22
N GLY A 17 -39.29 10.55 -1.96
CA GLY A 17 -38.52 9.67 -2.84
C GLY A 17 -37.40 8.95 -2.09
N THR A 18 -37.12 7.70 -2.49
CA THR A 18 -35.88 7.00 -2.13
C THR A 18 -34.69 7.82 -2.64
N PRO A 19 -33.58 7.96 -1.89
CA PRO A 19 -32.41 8.67 -2.39
C PRO A 19 -31.94 8.04 -3.71
N THR A 20 -31.99 8.81 -4.79
CA THR A 20 -31.35 8.42 -6.05
C THR A 20 -29.91 8.90 -6.02
N VAL A 21 -29.05 8.20 -6.76
CA VAL A 21 -27.63 8.54 -6.86
C VAL A 21 -27.27 8.81 -8.31
N ASP A 22 -26.53 9.88 -8.54
CA ASP A 22 -26.06 10.28 -9.86
C ASP A 22 -24.59 9.89 -10.04
N LEU A 23 -24.26 9.35 -11.22
CA LEU A 23 -22.87 9.08 -11.59
C LEU A 23 -22.11 10.42 -11.73
N ARG A 24 -20.91 10.48 -11.15
CA ARG A 24 -19.98 11.61 -11.29
C ARG A 24 -19.33 11.63 -12.67
N VAL A 25 -20.09 11.97 -13.70
CA VAL A 25 -19.65 12.04 -15.10
C VAL A 25 -18.37 12.86 -15.26
N ASP A 26 -18.29 14.03 -14.62
CA ASP A 26 -17.10 14.91 -14.65
C ASP A 26 -15.83 14.24 -14.07
N LEU A 27 -15.98 13.35 -13.09
CA LEU A 27 -14.84 12.60 -12.55
C LEU A 27 -14.37 11.57 -13.57
N LEU A 28 -15.29 10.80 -14.16
CA LEU A 28 -14.94 9.77 -15.14
C LEU A 28 -14.32 10.37 -16.40
N ASP A 29 -14.80 11.52 -16.88
CA ASP A 29 -14.20 12.20 -18.04
C ASP A 29 -12.77 12.68 -17.74
N ARG A 30 -12.50 13.16 -16.53
CA ARG A 30 -11.14 13.50 -16.10
C ARG A 30 -10.24 12.27 -16.00
N LEU A 31 -10.72 11.18 -15.38
CA LEU A 31 -9.98 9.91 -15.26
C LEU A 31 -9.68 9.28 -16.63
N ARG A 32 -10.59 9.46 -17.60
CA ARG A 32 -10.40 9.07 -19.00
C ARG A 32 -9.32 9.92 -19.67
N ALA A 33 -9.26 11.22 -19.38
CA ALA A 33 -8.29 12.13 -19.98
C ALA A 33 -6.86 11.96 -19.43
N GLY A 34 -6.72 11.52 -18.17
CA GLY A 34 -5.40 11.26 -17.57
C GLY A 34 -5.45 11.09 -16.05
N PRO A 35 -4.28 11.08 -15.38
CA PRO A 35 -4.20 11.04 -13.92
C PRO A 35 -4.92 12.23 -13.28
N VAL A 36 -5.68 11.97 -12.22
CA VAL A 36 -6.40 13.00 -11.47
C VAL A 36 -5.77 13.14 -10.09
N SER A 37 -5.33 14.35 -9.74
CA SER A 37 -4.74 14.62 -8.42
C SER A 37 -5.67 14.18 -7.28
N GLY A 38 -5.12 13.46 -6.31
CA GLY A 38 -5.87 12.91 -5.18
C GLY A 38 -6.46 11.52 -5.42
N TYR A 39 -6.35 10.96 -6.62
CA TYR A 39 -6.76 9.59 -6.95
C TYR A 39 -5.56 8.77 -7.43
N ASP A 40 -5.37 7.61 -6.81
CA ASP A 40 -4.36 6.63 -7.23
C ASP A 40 -4.92 5.74 -8.36
N ASP A 41 -4.16 5.53 -9.43
CA ASP A 41 -4.65 4.83 -10.62
C ASP A 41 -4.97 3.35 -10.36
N LEU A 42 -4.28 2.70 -9.41
CA LEU A 42 -4.57 1.31 -9.03
C LEU A 42 -5.90 1.23 -8.26
N ASP A 43 -6.09 2.09 -7.26
CA ASP A 43 -7.35 2.21 -6.52
C ASP A 43 -8.55 2.48 -7.45
N VAL A 44 -8.39 3.40 -8.39
CA VAL A 44 -9.42 3.74 -9.37
C VAL A 44 -9.69 2.56 -10.29
N ALA A 45 -8.64 1.89 -10.78
CA ALA A 45 -8.79 0.74 -11.66
C ALA A 45 -9.53 -0.42 -10.98
N ILE A 46 -9.23 -0.72 -9.71
CA ILE A 46 -9.95 -1.72 -8.92
C ILE A 46 -11.44 -1.36 -8.81
N ALA A 47 -11.74 -0.11 -8.41
CA ALA A 47 -13.11 0.35 -8.22
C ALA A 47 -13.90 0.38 -9.54
N LEU A 48 -13.31 0.86 -10.65
CA LEU A 48 -13.94 0.86 -11.97
C LEU A 48 -14.12 -0.55 -12.53
N THR A 49 -13.16 -1.47 -12.30
CA THR A 49 -13.26 -2.87 -12.73
C THR A 49 -14.48 -3.51 -12.09
N GLY A 50 -14.67 -3.31 -10.78
CA GLY A 50 -15.85 -3.79 -10.07
C GLY A 50 -17.15 -3.16 -10.59
N LEU A 51 -17.18 -1.83 -10.74
CA LEU A 51 -18.37 -1.12 -11.22
C LEU A 51 -18.80 -1.63 -12.61
N VAL A 52 -17.88 -1.69 -13.57
CA VAL A 52 -18.20 -2.12 -14.94
C VAL A 52 -18.61 -3.60 -14.96
N TRP A 53 -17.94 -4.46 -14.18
CA TRP A 53 -18.33 -5.87 -14.05
C TRP A 53 -19.75 -6.03 -13.53
N ASP A 54 -20.09 -5.34 -12.44
CA ASP A 54 -21.41 -5.46 -11.81
C ASP A 54 -22.52 -4.94 -12.72
N GLU A 55 -22.29 -3.85 -13.44
CA GLU A 55 -23.23 -3.29 -14.40
C GLU A 55 -23.45 -4.19 -15.63
N LEU A 56 -22.39 -4.74 -16.22
CA LEU A 56 -22.51 -5.67 -17.35
C LEU A 56 -23.20 -6.97 -16.93
N LYS A 57 -22.89 -7.46 -15.73
CA LYS A 57 -23.54 -8.63 -15.15
C LYS A 57 -25.04 -8.38 -14.93
N ALA A 58 -25.41 -7.25 -14.31
CA ALA A 58 -26.81 -6.88 -14.08
C ALA A 58 -27.57 -6.72 -15.40
N CYS A 59 -26.97 -6.07 -16.40
CA CYS A 59 -27.51 -5.91 -17.74
C CYS A 59 -27.85 -7.26 -18.42
N GLY A 60 -27.03 -8.28 -18.18
CA GLY A 60 -27.23 -9.64 -18.69
C GLY A 60 -28.16 -10.53 -17.85
N THR A 61 -28.60 -10.11 -16.66
CA THR A 61 -29.41 -10.93 -15.75
C THR A 61 -30.80 -10.40 -15.49
N ASP A 62 -30.94 -9.36 -14.68
CA ASP A 62 -32.19 -8.84 -14.13
C ASP A 62 -32.48 -7.41 -14.61
N GLY A 63 -31.53 -6.80 -15.33
CA GLY A 63 -31.64 -5.44 -15.83
C GLY A 63 -31.55 -4.39 -14.73
N ALA A 64 -31.12 -4.74 -13.52
CA ALA A 64 -30.99 -3.83 -12.38
C ALA A 64 -29.70 -2.98 -12.46
N THR A 65 -29.43 -2.40 -13.63
CA THR A 65 -28.29 -1.53 -13.88
C THR A 65 -28.48 -0.18 -13.21
N ARG A 66 -27.43 0.35 -12.57
CA ARG A 66 -27.41 1.72 -12.04
C ARG A 66 -27.09 2.73 -13.13
N LEU A 67 -26.39 2.30 -14.17
CA LEU A 67 -25.95 3.15 -15.26
C LEU A 67 -26.90 3.07 -16.46
N ASP A 68 -26.93 4.14 -17.25
CA ASP A 68 -27.45 4.11 -18.61
C ASP A 68 -26.38 3.70 -19.65
N ASP A 69 -26.80 3.55 -20.90
CA ASP A 69 -25.94 3.12 -22.01
C ASP A 69 -24.75 4.06 -22.28
N LYS A 70 -24.93 5.38 -22.12
CA LYS A 70 -23.85 6.36 -22.29
C LYS A 70 -22.89 6.35 -21.11
N GLN A 71 -23.44 6.19 -19.90
CA GLN A 71 -22.69 6.14 -18.65
C GLN A 71 -21.80 4.90 -18.59
N ILE A 72 -22.30 3.71 -18.95
CA ILE A 72 -21.45 2.51 -19.01
C ILE A 72 -20.36 2.65 -20.08
N ALA A 73 -20.66 3.28 -21.23
CA ALA A 73 -19.66 3.53 -22.26
C ALA A 73 -18.56 4.49 -21.79
N LEU A 74 -18.91 5.48 -20.95
CA LEU A 74 -17.94 6.36 -20.31
C LEU A 74 -17.12 5.62 -19.25
N ALA A 75 -17.76 4.83 -18.40
CA ALA A 75 -17.09 4.02 -17.37
C ALA A 75 -16.09 3.03 -17.97
N GLN A 76 -16.47 2.33 -19.05
CA GLN A 76 -15.56 1.43 -19.79
C GLN A 76 -14.35 2.19 -20.35
N ARG A 77 -14.55 3.38 -20.92
CA ARG A 77 -13.43 4.19 -21.45
C ARG A 77 -12.52 4.72 -20.35
N ALA A 78 -13.09 5.15 -19.22
CA ALA A 78 -12.31 5.55 -18.05
C ALA A 78 -11.51 4.35 -17.50
N LEU A 79 -12.12 3.17 -17.41
CA LEU A 79 -11.48 1.94 -16.97
C LEU A 79 -10.29 1.56 -17.86
N LYS A 80 -10.48 1.54 -19.19
CA LYS A 80 -9.39 1.26 -20.14
C LYS A 80 -8.23 2.25 -19.97
N ALA A 81 -8.55 3.54 -19.83
CA ALA A 81 -7.54 4.58 -19.65
C ALA A 81 -6.77 4.42 -18.32
N THR A 82 -7.44 4.08 -17.22
CA THR A 82 -6.81 3.85 -15.91
C THR A 82 -5.96 2.59 -15.90
N LEU A 83 -6.44 1.49 -16.49
CA LEU A 83 -5.71 0.23 -16.59
C LEU A 83 -4.45 0.37 -17.44
N HIS A 84 -4.53 1.06 -18.59
CA HIS A 84 -3.37 1.30 -19.45
C HIS A 84 -2.25 2.08 -18.72
N ARG A 85 -2.59 3.00 -17.80
CA ARG A 85 -1.58 3.75 -17.03
C ARG A 85 -0.79 2.88 -16.06
N ILE A 86 -1.34 1.73 -15.67
CA ILE A 86 -0.69 0.73 -14.80
C ILE A 86 -0.27 -0.53 -15.59
N ASP A 87 -0.10 -0.40 -16.91
CA ASP A 87 0.38 -1.46 -17.81
C ASP A 87 -0.53 -2.72 -17.85
N ILE A 88 -1.84 -2.50 -17.71
CA ILE A 88 -2.86 -3.53 -17.89
C ILE A 88 -3.71 -3.20 -19.12
N GLU A 89 -3.68 -4.08 -20.10
CA GLU A 89 -4.56 -3.99 -21.27
C GLU A 89 -5.91 -4.65 -21.00
N LEU A 90 -6.98 -4.00 -21.43
CA LEU A 90 -8.34 -4.52 -21.43
C LEU A 90 -9.06 -4.03 -22.68
N ASP A 91 -9.44 -4.98 -23.54
CA ASP A 91 -10.26 -4.66 -24.70
C ASP A 91 -11.57 -5.44 -24.69
N PHE A 92 -12.63 -4.74 -25.06
CA PHE A 92 -13.99 -5.28 -25.08
C PHE A 92 -14.46 -5.30 -26.53
N PRO A 93 -15.10 -6.39 -26.99
CA PRO A 93 -15.73 -6.44 -28.31
C PRO A 93 -17.07 -5.66 -28.37
N TRP A 94 -17.39 -4.91 -27.31
CA TRP A 94 -18.55 -4.03 -27.20
C TRP A 94 -18.11 -2.67 -26.63
N ARG A 95 -19.00 -1.69 -26.71
CA ARG A 95 -18.74 -0.30 -26.28
C ARG A 95 -19.72 0.18 -25.20
N ASP A 96 -20.88 -0.44 -25.12
CA ASP A 96 -22.06 0.01 -24.38
C ASP A 96 -22.97 -1.20 -24.08
N PHE A 97 -24.13 -1.00 -23.43
CA PHE A 97 -25.01 -2.11 -23.10
C PHE A 97 -25.68 -2.71 -24.34
N GLU A 98 -26.03 -1.91 -25.34
CA GLU A 98 -26.66 -2.41 -26.57
C GLU A 98 -25.74 -3.35 -27.36
N SER A 99 -24.49 -2.92 -27.60
CA SER A 99 -23.49 -3.74 -28.27
C SER A 99 -23.04 -4.93 -27.41
N PHE A 100 -23.03 -4.79 -26.08
CA PHE A 100 -22.81 -5.91 -25.17
C PHE A 100 -23.92 -6.95 -25.29
N LYS A 101 -25.20 -6.57 -25.27
CA LYS A 101 -26.33 -7.49 -25.46
C LYS A 101 -26.26 -8.20 -26.82
N THR A 102 -25.83 -7.49 -27.87
CA THR A 102 -25.64 -8.09 -29.19
C THR A 102 -24.54 -9.16 -29.15
N HIS A 103 -23.38 -8.85 -28.56
CA HIS A 103 -22.28 -9.80 -28.39
C HIS A 103 -22.70 -10.99 -27.53
N TRP A 104 -23.44 -10.73 -26.47
CA TRP A 104 -23.97 -11.72 -25.54
C TRP A 104 -24.90 -12.74 -26.20
N ILE A 105 -25.86 -12.28 -27.01
CA ILE A 105 -26.78 -13.14 -27.76
C ILE A 105 -26.00 -14.00 -28.75
N LYS A 106 -25.00 -13.42 -29.44
CA LYS A 106 -24.17 -14.13 -30.41
C LYS A 106 -23.33 -15.26 -29.78
N ASN A 107 -23.02 -15.17 -28.49
CA ASN A 107 -22.27 -16.17 -27.74
C ASN A 107 -23.18 -17.09 -26.89
N ASP A 108 -24.45 -17.25 -27.26
CA ASP A 108 -25.41 -18.18 -26.64
C ASP A 108 -25.59 -18.02 -25.10
N CYS A 109 -25.32 -16.82 -24.58
CA CYS A 109 -25.38 -16.52 -23.14
C CYS A 109 -26.80 -16.21 -22.62
N SER A 110 -27.79 -16.13 -23.51
CA SER A 110 -29.16 -15.69 -23.22
C SER A 110 -29.91 -16.60 -22.23
N GLY A 111 -29.59 -17.90 -22.17
CA GLY A 111 -30.29 -18.89 -21.33
C GLY A 111 -29.54 -19.49 -20.15
N SER A 112 -28.22 -19.23 -19.99
CA SER A 112 -27.39 -19.96 -19.03
C SER A 112 -26.59 -19.01 -18.15
N TRP A 113 -26.94 -18.91 -16.86
CA TRP A 113 -26.23 -18.06 -15.88
C TRP A 113 -24.74 -18.41 -15.74
N GLN A 114 -24.37 -19.67 -16.00
CA GLN A 114 -22.98 -20.07 -16.04
C GLN A 114 -22.25 -19.46 -17.24
N ALA A 115 -22.84 -19.54 -18.45
CA ALA A 115 -22.24 -18.94 -19.65
C ALA A 115 -22.03 -17.42 -19.49
N ARG A 116 -22.97 -16.74 -18.82
CA ARG A 116 -22.89 -15.32 -18.46
C ARG A 116 -21.62 -14.96 -17.71
N ARG A 117 -21.35 -15.71 -16.63
CA ARG A 117 -20.18 -15.49 -15.78
C ARG A 117 -18.90 -15.85 -16.50
N VAL A 118 -18.89 -16.97 -17.23
CA VAL A 118 -17.73 -17.42 -18.00
C VAL A 118 -17.33 -16.37 -19.04
N LEU A 119 -18.29 -15.77 -19.76
CA LEU A 119 -18.00 -14.73 -20.74
C LEU A 119 -17.35 -13.51 -20.08
N LEU A 120 -17.89 -13.00 -18.97
CA LEU A 120 -17.27 -11.85 -18.30
C LEU A 120 -15.89 -12.22 -17.72
N GLU A 121 -15.74 -13.42 -17.14
CA GLU A 121 -14.49 -13.92 -16.57
C GLU A 121 -13.37 -13.99 -17.62
N GLU A 122 -13.68 -14.29 -18.88
CA GLU A 122 -12.72 -14.31 -19.98
C GLU A 122 -11.97 -12.97 -20.13
N PHE A 123 -12.67 -11.85 -19.95
CA PHE A 123 -12.09 -10.51 -20.08
C PHE A 123 -11.56 -9.96 -18.76
N PHE A 124 -12.32 -10.13 -17.67
CA PHE A 124 -11.99 -9.50 -16.39
C PHE A 124 -11.08 -10.36 -15.51
N GLY A 125 -11.09 -11.69 -15.62
CA GLY A 125 -10.28 -12.57 -14.79
C GLY A 125 -8.78 -12.25 -14.88
N PRO A 126 -8.19 -12.11 -16.09
CA PRO A 126 -6.78 -11.71 -16.23
C PRO A 126 -6.48 -10.31 -15.65
N VAL A 127 -7.42 -9.37 -15.77
CA VAL A 127 -7.28 -8.01 -15.23
C VAL A 127 -7.31 -8.04 -13.70
N GLN A 128 -8.30 -8.72 -13.11
CA GLN A 128 -8.45 -8.89 -11.66
C GLN A 128 -7.19 -9.54 -11.07
N GLN A 129 -6.67 -10.62 -11.66
CA GLN A 129 -5.44 -11.25 -11.18
C GLN A 129 -4.22 -10.33 -11.22
N LYS A 130 -4.12 -9.42 -12.21
CA LYS A 130 -3.03 -8.44 -12.27
C LYS A 130 -3.24 -7.34 -11.22
N LEU A 131 -4.47 -6.84 -11.07
CA LEU A 131 -4.82 -5.86 -10.05
C LEU A 131 -4.55 -6.40 -8.64
N ASP A 132 -4.94 -7.63 -8.34
CA ASP A 132 -4.67 -8.29 -7.05
C ASP A 132 -3.16 -8.33 -6.75
N LYS A 133 -2.34 -8.69 -7.75
CA LYS A 133 -0.87 -8.71 -7.59
C LYS A 133 -0.28 -7.33 -7.35
N LEU A 134 -0.80 -6.31 -8.05
CA LEU A 134 -0.37 -4.92 -7.87
C LEU A 134 -0.82 -4.37 -6.52
N GLU A 135 -2.04 -4.67 -6.09
CA GLU A 135 -2.57 -4.30 -4.77
C GLU A 135 -1.75 -4.98 -3.66
N GLU A 136 -1.46 -6.28 -3.78
CA GLU A 136 -0.56 -6.98 -2.87
C GLU A 136 0.86 -6.37 -2.85
N ALA A 137 1.36 -5.84 -3.97
CA ALA A 137 2.65 -5.16 -4.03
C ALA A 137 2.60 -3.77 -3.37
N GLN A 138 1.58 -2.94 -3.67
CA GLN A 138 1.37 -1.63 -3.05
C GLN A 138 1.15 -1.77 -1.53
N PHE A 139 0.42 -2.79 -1.12
CA PHE A 139 0.18 -3.15 0.28
C PHE A 139 1.43 -3.67 1.00
N ARG A 140 2.44 -4.14 0.26
CA ARG A 140 3.80 -4.42 0.76
C ARG A 140 4.65 -3.16 0.87
N ALA A 141 4.46 -2.18 -0.03
CA ALA A 141 5.24 -0.95 -0.15
C ALA A 141 4.78 0.23 0.75
N VAL A 142 3.98 -0.02 1.79
CA VAL A 142 3.50 1.04 2.74
C VAL A 142 4.66 1.69 3.52
N ASN A 143 5.81 1.01 3.56
CA ASN A 143 7.05 1.49 4.17
C ASN A 143 8.22 1.33 3.20
N ALA A 144 9.32 2.00 3.50
CA ALA A 144 10.55 1.95 2.72
C ALA A 144 11.05 0.51 2.48
N GLU A 145 11.40 0.23 1.23
CA GLU A 145 12.16 -0.96 0.83
C GLU A 145 13.63 -0.62 0.68
N ALA A 146 14.51 -1.50 1.18
CA ALA A 146 15.94 -1.24 1.13
C ALA A 146 16.46 -1.48 -0.29
N VAL A 147 17.39 -0.64 -0.74
CA VAL A 147 18.17 -0.90 -1.96
C VAL A 147 19.07 -2.10 -1.68
N SER A 148 18.62 -3.30 -2.00
CA SER A 148 19.32 -4.56 -1.68
C SER A 148 18.79 -5.69 -2.57
N PRO A 149 19.65 -6.60 -3.06
CA PRO A 149 19.17 -7.82 -3.73
C PRO A 149 18.50 -8.80 -2.74
N HIS A 150 18.69 -8.59 -1.43
CA HIS A 150 18.10 -9.40 -0.37
C HIS A 150 16.92 -8.68 0.26
N THR A 151 15.79 -9.38 0.40
CA THR A 151 14.56 -8.91 1.06
C THR A 151 14.62 -8.99 2.58
N LYS A 152 15.70 -9.55 3.14
CA LYS A 152 15.94 -9.76 4.57
C LYS A 152 17.33 -9.26 4.96
N THR A 153 17.48 -8.91 6.23
CA THR A 153 18.79 -8.51 6.78
C THR A 153 19.71 -9.69 7.04
N GLY A 154 19.15 -10.90 7.22
CA GLY A 154 19.93 -12.07 7.63
C GLY A 154 20.11 -12.18 9.15
N TRP A 155 19.60 -11.20 9.91
CA TRP A 155 19.53 -11.23 11.36
C TRP A 155 18.10 -11.65 11.79
N PRO A 156 17.86 -12.92 12.17
CA PRO A 156 16.51 -13.47 12.27
C PRO A 156 15.58 -12.72 13.24
N LYS A 157 16.12 -12.22 14.35
CA LYS A 157 15.36 -11.42 15.33
C LYS A 157 15.04 -10.03 14.80
N VAL A 158 15.97 -9.38 14.12
CA VAL A 158 15.73 -8.08 13.48
C VAL A 158 14.70 -8.22 12.36
N ASP A 159 14.81 -9.25 11.54
CA ASP A 159 13.84 -9.53 10.46
C ASP A 159 12.42 -9.74 11.00
N THR A 160 12.29 -10.44 12.14
CA THR A 160 10.99 -10.64 12.80
C THR A 160 10.38 -9.30 13.25
N GLU A 161 11.16 -8.46 13.92
CA GLU A 161 10.67 -7.14 14.38
C GLU A 161 10.36 -6.20 13.21
N LEU A 162 11.13 -6.27 12.11
CA LEU A 162 10.86 -5.50 10.89
C LEU A 162 9.54 -5.94 10.24
N THR A 163 9.23 -7.24 10.23
CA THR A 163 7.94 -7.75 9.77
C THR A 163 6.79 -7.25 10.65
N GLU A 164 6.95 -7.30 11.98
CA GLU A 164 5.93 -6.81 12.91
C GLU A 164 5.72 -5.29 12.83
N LEU A 165 6.79 -4.52 12.64
CA LEU A 165 6.72 -3.07 12.42
C LEU A 165 5.89 -2.74 11.17
N ARG A 166 6.22 -3.36 10.03
CA ARG A 166 5.48 -3.18 8.76
C ARG A 166 4.02 -3.58 8.92
N ARG A 167 3.76 -4.73 9.57
CA ARG A 167 2.41 -5.23 9.84
C ARG A 167 1.60 -4.25 10.69
N ARG A 168 2.22 -3.66 11.72
CA ARG A 168 1.54 -2.71 12.62
C ARG A 168 1.21 -1.40 11.92
N PHE A 169 2.16 -0.82 11.17
CA PHE A 169 1.93 0.45 10.50
C PHE A 169 0.87 0.34 9.39
N ARG A 170 0.87 -0.78 8.66
CA ARG A 170 -0.10 -1.09 7.60
C ARG A 170 -1.55 -0.91 8.05
N THR A 171 -1.92 -1.38 9.24
CA THR A 171 -3.29 -1.30 9.74
C THR A 171 -3.52 -0.12 10.70
N ALA A 172 -2.53 0.74 10.91
CA ALA A 172 -2.63 1.84 11.86
C ALA A 172 -3.58 2.91 11.33
N ALA A 173 -4.62 3.27 12.08
CA ALA A 173 -5.58 4.30 11.68
C ALA A 173 -5.78 5.37 12.76
N THR A 174 -5.42 5.05 14.02
CA THR A 174 -5.64 5.92 15.17
C THR A 174 -4.33 6.43 15.75
N THR A 175 -4.41 7.51 16.55
CA THR A 175 -3.29 8.05 17.33
C THR A 175 -2.61 6.97 18.19
N GLN A 176 -3.39 6.07 18.80
CA GLN A 176 -2.85 4.96 19.57
C GLN A 176 -2.07 3.99 18.68
N ASP A 177 -2.57 3.66 17.48
CA ASP A 177 -1.85 2.81 16.54
C ASP A 177 -0.55 3.44 16.04
N TYR A 178 -0.53 4.76 15.84
CA TYR A 178 0.68 5.49 15.44
C TYR A 178 1.73 5.48 16.55
N ARG A 179 1.32 5.63 17.82
CA ARG A 179 2.21 5.47 18.97
C ARG A 179 2.76 4.04 19.07
N ASP A 180 1.91 3.04 18.83
CA ASP A 180 2.32 1.64 18.82
C ASP A 180 3.26 1.31 17.68
N THR A 181 3.16 2.01 16.54
CA THR A 181 4.16 1.93 15.46
C THR A 181 5.52 2.44 15.97
N GLY A 182 5.56 3.53 16.72
CA GLY A 182 6.78 4.00 17.41
C GLY A 182 7.33 2.96 18.40
N ASN A 183 6.46 2.27 19.15
CA ASN A 183 6.87 1.16 20.02
C ASN A 183 7.55 0.03 19.22
N ARG A 184 6.99 -0.35 18.06
CA ARG A 184 7.59 -1.36 17.19
C ARG A 184 8.92 -0.91 16.58
N ALA A 185 9.05 0.37 16.23
CA ALA A 185 10.30 0.93 15.76
C ALA A 185 11.40 0.80 16.83
N VAL A 186 11.08 1.06 18.11
CA VAL A 186 12.01 0.84 19.23
C VAL A 186 12.31 -0.65 19.44
N ALA A 187 11.34 -1.55 19.26
CA ALA A 187 11.59 -3.00 19.34
C ALA A 187 12.59 -3.49 18.29
N VAL A 188 12.54 -2.96 17.06
CA VAL A 188 13.56 -3.21 16.04
C VAL A 188 14.93 -2.72 16.50
N LEU A 189 15.04 -1.51 17.07
CA LEU A 189 16.29 -0.98 17.61
C LEU A 189 16.85 -1.86 18.75
N GLU A 190 15.99 -2.36 19.64
CA GLU A 190 16.39 -3.31 20.68
C GLU A 190 16.91 -4.62 20.09
N ALA A 191 16.26 -5.16 19.06
CA ALA A 191 16.72 -6.36 18.37
C ALA A 191 18.09 -6.12 17.69
N ILE A 192 18.28 -4.96 17.05
CA ILE A 192 19.58 -4.56 16.48
C ILE A 192 20.63 -4.49 17.59
N SER A 193 20.37 -3.77 18.68
CA SER A 193 21.27 -3.63 19.82
C SER A 193 21.72 -4.97 20.40
N ARG A 194 20.81 -5.95 20.49
CA ARG A 194 21.15 -7.31 20.95
C ARG A 194 21.97 -8.09 19.93
N THR A 195 21.84 -7.77 18.64
CA THR A 195 22.53 -8.46 17.55
C THR A 195 23.95 -7.94 17.36
N VAL A 196 24.15 -6.63 17.41
CA VAL A 196 25.43 -5.99 17.03
C VAL A 196 26.36 -5.71 18.21
N TYR A 197 25.83 -5.65 19.44
CA TYR A 197 26.67 -5.40 20.63
C TYR A 197 27.28 -6.70 21.17
N ASP A 198 28.58 -6.84 20.98
CA ASP A 198 29.44 -7.83 21.62
C ASP A 198 30.19 -7.22 22.83
N PRO A 199 29.97 -7.70 24.07
CA PRO A 199 30.71 -7.24 25.25
C PRO A 199 32.23 -7.42 25.16
N ALA A 200 32.71 -8.44 24.45
CA ALA A 200 34.15 -8.69 24.30
C ALA A 200 34.86 -7.61 23.46
N VAL A 201 34.10 -6.90 22.60
CA VAL A 201 34.60 -5.85 21.71
C VAL A 201 34.27 -4.46 22.25
N HIS A 202 33.05 -4.27 22.75
CA HIS A 202 32.47 -2.93 22.95
C HIS A 202 32.55 -2.40 24.38
N VAL A 203 33.01 -3.19 25.35
CA VAL A 203 33.28 -2.69 26.71
C VAL A 203 34.62 -1.98 26.71
N ARG A 204 34.64 -0.71 27.12
CA ARG A 204 35.88 0.07 27.17
C ARG A 204 36.68 -0.27 28.42
N GLU A 205 38.00 -0.03 28.37
CA GLU A 205 38.88 -0.27 29.49
C GLU A 205 38.41 0.50 30.75
N GLY A 206 38.21 -0.22 31.84
CA GLY A 206 37.71 0.33 33.11
C GLY A 206 36.19 0.51 33.20
N GLU A 207 35.42 0.19 32.17
CA GLU A 207 33.95 0.21 32.20
C GLU A 207 33.36 -1.17 32.51
N THR A 208 32.12 -1.18 33.01
CA THR A 208 31.28 -2.39 33.12
C THR A 208 30.43 -2.58 31.89
N GLU A 209 30.02 -3.82 31.60
CA GLU A 209 29.11 -4.14 30.50
C GLU A 209 27.80 -3.34 30.57
N LEU A 210 27.34 -2.87 29.39
CA LEU A 210 26.08 -2.14 29.26
C LEU A 210 24.89 -3.11 29.27
N SER A 211 23.94 -2.84 30.17
CA SER A 211 22.70 -3.59 30.25
C SER A 211 21.85 -3.49 28.96
N PRO A 212 21.02 -4.50 28.64
CA PRO A 212 20.25 -4.54 27.40
C PRO A 212 19.27 -3.37 27.18
N ASP A 213 18.83 -2.67 28.23
CA ASP A 213 17.97 -1.48 28.14
C ASP A 213 18.71 -0.24 27.64
N LYS A 214 20.05 -0.26 27.59
CA LYS A 214 20.88 0.84 27.08
C LYS A 214 21.02 0.79 25.55
N THR A 215 19.92 0.55 24.84
CA THR A 215 19.86 0.37 23.36
C THR A 215 20.63 1.45 22.60
N LYS A 216 20.40 2.74 22.89
CA LYS A 216 21.10 3.85 22.22
C LYS A 216 22.61 3.78 22.40
N LEU A 217 23.07 3.51 23.63
CA LEU A 217 24.51 3.44 23.94
C LEU A 217 25.15 2.19 23.33
N ARG A 218 24.49 1.04 23.38
CA ARG A 218 24.98 -0.22 22.79
C ARG A 218 25.15 -0.13 21.28
N ILE A 219 24.16 0.42 20.56
CA ILE A 219 24.30 0.69 19.12
C ILE A 219 25.39 1.74 18.88
N GLY A 220 25.48 2.76 19.74
CA GLY A 220 26.53 3.77 19.72
C GLY A 220 27.94 3.16 19.73
N ARG A 221 28.22 2.25 20.66
CA ARG A 221 29.51 1.54 20.74
C ARG A 221 29.83 0.78 19.46
N TYR A 222 28.85 0.05 18.93
CA TYR A 222 29.02 -0.70 17.69
C TYR A 222 29.39 0.21 16.50
N VAL A 223 28.73 1.36 16.34
CA VAL A 223 29.02 2.27 15.23
C VAL A 223 30.27 3.11 15.45
N GLU A 224 30.69 3.35 16.69
CA GLU A 224 32.01 3.94 16.97
C GLU A 224 33.14 3.06 16.43
N ASP A 225 33.00 1.74 16.59
CA ASP A 225 34.03 0.78 16.20
C ASP A 225 33.92 0.38 14.72
N SER A 226 32.73 0.02 14.26
CA SER A 226 32.50 -0.48 12.88
C SER A 226 32.48 0.61 11.82
N LEU A 227 32.18 1.85 12.23
CA LEU A 227 32.12 3.02 11.35
C LEU A 227 33.07 4.11 11.88
N ALA A 228 34.28 3.73 12.28
CA ALA A 228 35.30 4.65 12.77
C ALA A 228 35.75 5.66 11.70
N GLY A 229 36.45 6.71 12.13
CA GLY A 229 37.03 7.72 11.25
C GLY A 229 36.10 8.87 10.88
N LYS A 230 36.69 9.93 10.29
CA LYS A 230 35.97 11.17 9.94
C LYS A 230 34.98 10.96 8.78
N ASP A 231 35.34 10.10 7.81
CA ASP A 231 34.54 9.88 6.61
C ASP A 231 33.17 9.25 6.91
N ASN A 232 33.06 8.54 8.04
CA ASN A 232 31.83 7.90 8.49
C ASN A 232 31.00 8.74 9.47
N GLU A 233 31.41 9.97 9.79
CA GLU A 233 30.74 10.82 10.79
C GLU A 233 29.26 11.08 10.44
N ALA A 234 28.97 11.34 9.17
CA ALA A 234 27.60 11.55 8.71
C ALA A 234 26.71 10.32 8.92
N ILE A 235 27.25 9.11 8.68
CA ILE A 235 26.51 7.86 8.87
C ILE A 235 26.23 7.64 10.37
N ARG A 236 27.21 7.88 11.25
CA ARG A 236 26.99 7.84 12.71
C ARG A 236 25.92 8.86 13.13
N GLY A 237 25.89 10.04 12.52
CA GLY A 237 24.84 11.05 12.73
C GLY A 237 23.44 10.55 12.39
N VAL A 238 23.28 9.85 11.25
CA VAL A 238 22.01 9.23 10.84
C VAL A 238 21.54 8.23 11.90
N VAL A 239 22.42 7.34 12.37
CA VAL A 239 22.11 6.34 13.41
C VAL A 239 21.52 7.02 14.66
N VAL A 240 22.19 8.05 15.17
CA VAL A 240 21.75 8.78 16.37
C VAL A 240 20.38 9.42 16.15
N LYS A 241 20.17 10.10 15.02
CA LYS A 241 18.92 10.81 14.75
C LYS A 241 17.74 9.88 14.49
N THR A 242 17.95 8.74 13.86
CA THR A 242 16.91 7.71 13.70
C THR A 242 16.47 7.14 15.04
N ILE A 243 17.39 6.86 15.96
CA ILE A 243 17.05 6.39 17.31
C ILE A 243 16.22 7.44 18.05
N GLU A 244 16.63 8.70 18.01
CA GLU A 244 15.89 9.81 18.63
C GLU A 244 14.48 9.97 18.06
N LEU A 245 14.34 9.85 16.74
CA LEU A 245 13.05 9.92 16.06
C LEU A 245 12.10 8.77 16.46
N ALA A 246 12.58 7.54 16.55
CA ALA A 246 11.76 6.42 16.97
C ALA A 246 11.24 6.61 18.41
N HIS A 247 12.11 7.09 19.30
CA HIS A 247 11.74 7.40 20.68
C HIS A 247 10.73 8.56 20.77
N SER A 248 10.89 9.62 19.97
CA SER A 248 9.96 10.76 20.01
C SER A 248 8.53 10.36 19.66
N VAL A 249 8.35 9.51 18.64
CA VAL A 249 7.02 8.97 18.27
C VAL A 249 6.44 8.08 19.37
N LYS A 250 7.25 7.18 19.95
CA LYS A 250 6.84 6.31 21.07
C LYS A 250 6.34 7.11 22.29
N HIS A 251 7.00 8.23 22.58
CA HIS A 251 6.67 9.06 23.76
C HIS A 251 5.65 10.15 23.48
N SER A 252 5.34 10.44 22.21
CA SER A 252 4.31 11.40 21.83
C SER A 252 2.93 10.97 22.34
N THR A 253 2.17 11.93 22.85
CA THR A 253 0.77 11.73 23.26
C THR A 253 -0.20 11.85 22.09
N GLN A 254 0.21 12.49 20.99
CA GLN A 254 -0.60 12.69 19.79
C GLN A 254 0.21 12.49 18.49
N PRO A 255 0.88 11.34 18.29
CA PRO A 255 1.60 11.10 17.04
C PRO A 255 0.62 10.99 15.86
N THR A 256 1.06 11.49 14.72
CA THR A 256 0.35 11.41 13.44
C THR A 256 0.81 10.21 12.61
N ARG A 257 0.00 9.82 11.63
CA ARG A 257 0.38 8.80 10.62
C ARG A 257 1.72 9.11 9.97
N ARG A 258 1.94 10.39 9.65
CA ARG A 258 3.16 10.89 9.02
C ARG A 258 4.38 10.64 9.92
N GLU A 259 4.32 11.04 11.18
CA GLU A 259 5.45 10.85 12.11
C GLU A 259 5.75 9.37 12.33
N ALA A 260 4.72 8.54 12.52
CA ALA A 260 4.86 7.10 12.65
C ALA A 260 5.48 6.44 11.41
N GLY A 261 5.04 6.84 10.21
CA GLY A 261 5.60 6.35 8.94
C GLY A 261 7.07 6.73 8.76
N ILE A 262 7.42 7.99 8.98
CA ILE A 262 8.81 8.45 8.86
C ILE A 262 9.71 7.73 9.86
N ALA A 263 9.26 7.52 11.10
CA ALA A 263 10.03 6.76 12.09
C ALA A 263 10.20 5.29 11.69
N ALA A 264 9.14 4.65 11.20
CA ALA A 264 9.19 3.27 10.73
C ALA A 264 10.16 3.11 9.55
N ASP A 265 10.05 3.95 8.53
CA ASP A 265 10.92 3.95 7.36
C ASP A 265 12.38 4.19 7.74
N SER A 266 12.62 5.15 8.63
CA SER A 266 13.97 5.47 9.12
C SER A 266 14.61 4.26 9.81
N VAL A 267 13.87 3.56 10.66
CA VAL A 267 14.38 2.37 11.37
C VAL A 267 14.59 1.18 10.42
N ILE A 268 13.71 0.99 9.44
CA ILE A 268 13.89 -0.04 8.40
C ILE A 268 15.18 0.23 7.60
N MET A 269 15.41 1.49 7.20
CA MET A 269 16.64 1.87 6.50
C MET A 269 17.87 1.70 7.40
N LEU A 270 17.78 2.10 8.67
CA LEU A 270 18.88 1.96 9.63
C LEU A 270 19.30 0.50 9.82
N ALA A 271 18.34 -0.44 9.94
CA ALA A 271 18.66 -1.86 10.02
C ALA A 271 19.53 -2.33 8.84
N ASN A 272 19.23 -1.84 7.63
CA ASN A 272 19.98 -2.18 6.43
C ASN A 272 21.33 -1.47 6.34
N ILE A 273 21.45 -0.24 6.84
CA ILE A 273 22.72 0.48 6.95
C ILE A 273 23.66 -0.27 7.91
N LEU A 274 23.19 -0.64 9.09
CA LEU A 274 24.01 -1.32 10.10
C LEU A 274 24.44 -2.72 9.66
N ARG A 275 23.58 -3.43 8.93
CA ARG A 275 23.94 -4.68 8.26
C ARG A 275 25.08 -4.49 7.25
N ARG A 276 25.07 -3.38 6.50
CA ARG A 276 26.16 -3.08 5.55
C ARG A 276 27.46 -2.73 6.26
N ALA A 277 27.39 -2.09 7.44
CA ALA A 277 28.56 -1.83 8.26
C ALA A 277 29.16 -3.13 8.85
N ASP A 278 28.32 -4.13 9.12
CA ASP A 278 28.73 -5.45 9.62
C ASP A 278 29.45 -6.29 8.54
N GLN A 279 29.01 -6.13 7.29
CA GLN A 279 29.63 -6.76 6.13
C GLN A 279 30.84 -5.92 5.70
N ALA A 280 32.00 -6.18 6.30
CA ALA A 280 33.27 -5.66 5.79
C ALA A 280 33.38 -5.97 4.28
N PHE A 281 33.63 -4.95 3.47
CA PHE A 281 34.11 -5.09 2.09
C PHE A 281 35.64 -5.10 2.09
#